data_AF-A0A0B7MPI7-F1
#
_entry.id   AF-A0A0B7MPI7-F1
#
_cell.length_a   1.000
_cell.length_b   1.000
_cell.length_c   1.000
_cell.angle_alpha   90.00
_cell.angle_beta   90.00
_cell.angle_gamma   90.00
#
_symmetry.space_group_name_H-M   'P 1'
#
loop_
_entity.id
_entity.type
_entity.pdbx_description
1 polymer ?
#
loop_
_entity_poly.entity_id
_entity_poly.type
_entity_poly.pdbx_seq_one_letter_code
_entity_poly.pdbx_strand_id
1 'polypeptide(L)'
;MMDKRIMKQFLKSGFIYKGDLFPTDTGSPQGGAISSLYANMTIDGLEKLIQDKYHRNSKGKIENHYRAKTKVNLVRYADDFIITAKTKEIAEELKDIVSQFLKERGLTLSEEKTMITHIDDGFDFLGWTFRKFKGKLIVKPSKDSIKTLIRKCAAIILKKGKAGNQSELIRRLNQVVRGWTNYHRHVVASQAFSYINNTLYLLLQRWAKHRHPNKSNWWRLNKYWHEKNGKRWLFMTDENSLINLRRIKIIRHPKLQISKNPFIHKEYFMKRKMKLKSLVVARNGEEMLEPYERETLTYGS
;
A
#
# COMPACT_ATOMS: atom_id res chain seq x y z
N MET A 1 29.26 -9.43 -10.89
CA MET A 1 29.81 -8.27 -10.17
C MET A 1 29.31 -7.02 -10.84
N MET A 2 28.69 -6.10 -10.11
CA MET A 2 28.21 -4.82 -10.66
C MET A 2 29.43 -3.93 -10.96
N ASP A 3 29.52 -3.36 -12.16
CA ASP A 3 30.66 -2.53 -12.55
C ASP A 3 30.67 -1.21 -11.77
N LYS A 4 31.68 -1.05 -10.91
CA LYS A 4 31.84 0.11 -10.02
C LYS A 4 31.96 1.43 -10.81
N ARG A 5 32.40 1.39 -12.07
CA ARG A 5 32.53 2.58 -12.94
C ARG A 5 31.17 3.12 -13.35
N ILE A 6 30.29 2.24 -13.80
CA ILE A 6 28.92 2.55 -14.21
C ILE A 6 28.13 3.10 -13.02
N MET A 7 28.25 2.45 -11.86
CA MET A 7 27.61 2.92 -10.61
C MET A 7 28.06 4.33 -10.21
N LYS A 8 29.36 4.63 -10.33
CA LYS A 8 29.90 5.96 -10.01
C LYS A 8 29.39 7.04 -10.98
N GLN A 9 29.18 6.69 -12.26
CA GLN A 9 28.59 7.59 -13.24
C GLN A 9 27.11 7.86 -12.95
N PHE A 10 26.34 6.84 -12.55
CA PHE A 10 24.92 7.00 -12.18
C PHE A 10 24.70 7.77 -10.87
N LEU A 11 25.61 7.66 -9.90
CA LEU A 11 25.53 8.46 -8.67
C LEU A 11 25.94 9.92 -8.90
N LYS A 12 26.86 10.16 -9.85
CA LYS A 12 27.28 11.51 -10.27
C LYS A 12 26.34 12.16 -11.27
N SER A 13 25.49 11.39 -11.96
CA SER A 13 24.49 11.96 -12.84
C SER A 13 23.47 12.69 -11.96
N GLY A 14 23.51 14.01 -12.02
CA GLY A 14 22.57 14.89 -11.35
C GLY A 14 21.11 14.57 -11.67
N PHE A 15 20.19 15.32 -11.06
CA PHE A 15 18.78 15.24 -11.41
C PHE A 15 18.33 16.53 -12.11
N ILE A 16 17.41 16.39 -13.07
CA ILE A 16 16.81 17.53 -13.75
C ILE A 16 15.52 17.88 -13.02
N TYR A 17 15.42 19.11 -12.51
CA TYR A 17 14.20 19.63 -11.90
C TYR A 17 13.82 20.95 -12.56
N LYS A 18 12.61 21.01 -13.13
CA LYS A 18 12.07 22.17 -13.84
C LYS A 18 12.97 22.73 -14.97
N GLY A 19 13.74 21.87 -15.63
CA GLY A 19 14.58 22.26 -16.78
C GLY A 19 16.04 22.54 -16.42
N ASP A 20 16.37 22.62 -15.13
CA ASP A 20 17.73 22.85 -14.66
C ASP A 20 18.38 21.55 -14.16
N LEU A 21 19.65 21.37 -14.50
CA LEU A 21 20.45 20.21 -14.08
C LEU A 21 21.12 20.51 -12.74
N PHE A 22 20.70 19.80 -11.69
CA PHE A 22 21.29 19.89 -10.37
C PHE A 22 22.30 18.75 -10.17
N PRO A 23 23.60 19.04 -9.98
CA PRO A 23 24.58 18.02 -9.66
C PRO A 23 24.27 17.41 -8.29
N THR A 24 24.33 16.08 -8.19
CA THR A 24 24.24 15.37 -6.90
C THR A 24 25.64 15.09 -6.38
N ASP A 25 26.08 15.84 -5.37
CA ASP A 25 27.31 15.55 -4.62
C ASP A 25 27.11 14.40 -3.63
N THR A 26 25.87 14.19 -3.15
CA THR A 26 25.46 13.07 -2.30
C THR A 26 24.06 12.58 -2.64
N GLY A 27 23.90 11.27 -2.81
CA GLY A 27 22.61 10.61 -3.06
C GLY A 27 22.33 10.31 -4.53
N SER A 28 21.38 9.40 -4.75
CA SER A 28 20.85 9.10 -6.09
C SER A 28 19.68 10.06 -6.39
N PRO A 29 19.47 10.45 -7.66
CA PRO A 29 18.24 11.13 -8.09
C PRO A 29 17.00 10.41 -7.55
N GLN A 30 16.21 11.06 -6.70
CA GLN A 30 14.93 10.53 -6.24
C GLN A 30 14.00 10.39 -7.44
N GLY A 31 13.79 9.17 -7.91
CA GLY A 31 12.93 8.87 -9.07
C GLY A 31 13.57 7.97 -10.13
N GLY A 32 14.88 7.72 -10.06
CA GLY A 32 15.50 6.70 -10.92
C GLY A 32 15.20 5.29 -10.41
N ALA A 33 14.83 4.36 -11.29
CA ALA A 33 14.61 2.94 -10.94
C ALA A 33 15.81 2.28 -10.23
N ILE A 34 17.00 2.85 -10.40
CA ILE A 34 18.25 2.41 -9.79
C ILE A 34 18.36 2.89 -8.32
N SER A 35 17.74 4.02 -7.96
CA SER A 35 17.78 4.57 -6.59
C SER A 35 17.15 3.63 -5.57
N SER A 36 16.03 2.98 -5.92
CA SER A 36 15.36 2.02 -5.06
C SER A 36 16.18 0.74 -4.89
N LEU A 37 16.89 0.31 -5.94
CA LEU A 37 17.83 -0.81 -5.85
C LEU A 37 19.00 -0.49 -4.92
N TYR A 38 19.61 0.69 -5.05
CA TYR A 38 20.70 1.09 -4.18
C TYR A 38 20.24 1.24 -2.72
N ALA A 39 19.08 1.83 -2.45
CA ALA A 39 18.52 1.87 -1.10
C ALA A 39 18.25 0.45 -0.53
N ASN A 40 17.85 -0.49 -1.38
CA ASN A 40 17.70 -1.88 -0.99
C ASN A 40 19.02 -2.54 -0.60
N MET A 41 20.05 -2.35 -1.43
CA MET A 41 21.40 -2.87 -1.19
C MET A 41 22.10 -2.23 0.01
N THR A 42 21.93 -0.93 0.25
CA THR A 42 22.60 -0.25 1.38
C THR A 42 22.06 -0.72 2.71
N ILE A 43 20.74 -0.87 2.83
CA ILE A 43 20.10 -1.32 4.07
C ILE A 43 20.15 -2.86 4.21
N ASP A 44 20.64 -3.58 3.19
CA ASP A 44 20.89 -5.02 3.30
C ASP A 44 21.96 -5.31 4.38
N GLY A 45 21.73 -6.36 5.16
CA GLY A 45 22.52 -6.67 6.35
C GLY A 45 21.95 -6.13 7.68
N LEU A 46 20.98 -5.20 7.66
CA LEU A 46 20.30 -4.77 8.89
C LEU A 46 19.61 -5.94 9.60
N GLU A 47 18.96 -6.82 8.83
CA GLU A 47 18.33 -8.02 9.40
C GLU A 47 19.35 -8.92 10.09
N LYS A 48 20.50 -9.12 9.45
CA LYS A 48 21.60 -9.94 9.99
C LYS A 48 22.15 -9.34 11.29
N LEU A 49 22.33 -8.02 11.35
CA LEU A 49 22.77 -7.31 12.55
C LEU A 49 21.82 -7.55 13.74
N ILE A 50 20.51 -7.43 13.49
CA ILE A 50 19.47 -7.66 14.52
C ILE A 50 19.44 -9.13 14.94
N GLN A 51 19.53 -10.06 13.99
CA GLN A 51 19.58 -11.50 14.27
C GLN A 51 20.82 -11.88 15.09
N ASP A 52 21.99 -11.34 14.74
CA ASP A 52 23.24 -11.61 15.43
C ASP A 52 23.22 -11.14 16.90
N LYS A 53 22.55 -10.01 17.19
CA LYS A 53 22.45 -9.47 18.55
C LYS A 53 21.35 -10.13 19.39
N TYR A 54 20.16 -10.36 18.83
CA TYR A 54 18.98 -10.77 19.62
C TYR A 54 18.52 -12.22 19.40
N HIS A 55 19.00 -12.92 18.37
CA HIS A 55 18.57 -14.28 18.03
C HIS A 55 19.70 -15.33 18.12
N ARG A 56 20.95 -14.94 18.40
CA ARG A 56 22.05 -15.88 18.69
C ARG A 56 22.05 -16.32 20.15
N ASN A 57 22.33 -17.61 20.37
CA ASN A 57 22.70 -18.11 21.70
C ASN A 57 24.23 -17.97 21.95
N SER A 58 24.69 -18.29 23.17
CA SER A 58 26.11 -18.29 23.58
C SER A 58 27.04 -19.19 22.72
N LYS A 59 26.46 -20.10 21.93
CA LYS A 59 27.14 -21.02 20.99
C LYS A 59 26.99 -20.60 19.50
N GLY A 60 26.47 -19.40 19.21
CA GLY A 60 26.49 -18.81 17.86
C GLY A 60 25.45 -19.35 16.85
N LYS A 61 24.52 -20.22 17.27
CA LYS A 61 23.43 -20.69 16.40
C LYS A 61 22.19 -19.80 16.51
N ILE A 62 21.52 -19.55 15.38
CA ILE A 62 20.25 -18.83 15.30
C ILE A 62 19.13 -19.82 15.68
N GLU A 63 18.51 -19.61 16.84
CA GLU A 63 17.43 -20.47 17.34
C GLU A 63 16.11 -19.70 17.42
N ASN A 64 15.04 -20.30 16.89
CA ASN A 64 13.68 -19.74 16.93
C ASN A 64 13.19 -19.45 18.36
N HIS A 65 13.74 -20.14 19.37
CA HIS A 65 13.42 -19.93 20.77
C HIS A 65 13.84 -18.54 21.28
N TYR A 66 15.02 -18.05 20.89
CA TYR A 66 15.49 -16.71 21.27
C TYR A 66 14.71 -15.61 20.56
N ARG A 67 14.33 -15.82 19.29
CA ARG A 67 13.43 -14.93 18.55
C ARG A 67 12.06 -14.79 19.22
N ALA A 68 11.53 -15.87 19.79
CA ALA A 68 10.28 -15.84 20.56
C ALA A 68 10.43 -15.14 21.92
N LYS A 69 11.62 -15.23 22.54
CA LYS A 69 11.94 -14.63 23.85
C LYS A 69 12.13 -13.12 23.78
N THR A 70 12.91 -12.63 22.82
CA THR A 70 13.18 -11.20 22.63
C THR A 70 12.05 -10.48 21.88
N LYS A 71 11.26 -11.22 21.08
CA LYS A 71 10.17 -10.70 20.23
C LYS A 71 10.62 -9.60 19.26
N VAL A 72 11.91 -9.55 18.95
CA VAL A 72 12.47 -8.60 18.00
C VAL A 72 12.33 -9.15 16.59
N ASN A 73 11.61 -8.42 15.73
CA ASN A 73 11.42 -8.78 14.33
C ASN A 73 11.52 -7.54 13.45
N LEU A 74 12.24 -7.67 12.34
CA LEU A 74 12.29 -6.66 11.29
C LEU A 74 11.27 -7.02 10.20
N VAL A 75 10.43 -6.07 9.82
CA VAL A 75 9.56 -6.13 8.65
C VAL A 75 9.93 -4.97 7.75
N ARG A 76 10.41 -5.26 6.55
CA ARG A 76 10.92 -4.26 5.63
C ARG A 76 10.16 -4.29 4.31
N TYR A 77 9.86 -3.10 3.77
CA TYR A 77 9.30 -2.89 2.45
C TYR A 77 10.04 -1.73 1.78
N ALA A 78 10.91 -2.06 0.81
CA ALA A 78 11.83 -1.10 0.20
C ALA A 78 12.66 -0.33 1.25
N ASP A 79 12.53 0.99 1.31
CA ASP A 79 13.16 1.88 2.27
C ASP A 79 12.41 1.97 3.63
N ASP A 80 11.11 1.68 3.64
CA ASP A 80 10.29 1.69 4.87
C ASP A 80 10.43 0.38 5.65
N PHE A 81 10.60 0.45 6.97
CA PHE A 81 10.66 -0.74 7.83
C PHE A 81 10.04 -0.52 9.21
N ILE A 82 9.63 -1.61 9.83
CA ILE A 82 9.15 -1.69 11.21
C ILE A 82 10.04 -2.66 11.96
N ILE A 83 10.42 -2.30 13.18
CA ILE A 83 11.06 -3.22 14.12
C ILE A 83 10.16 -3.38 15.33
N THR A 84 9.79 -4.62 15.65
CA THR A 84 9.04 -4.92 16.87
C THR A 84 10.00 -5.10 18.04
N ALA A 85 9.59 -4.70 19.24
CA ALA A 85 10.34 -4.94 20.48
C ALA A 85 9.37 -5.32 21.62
N LYS A 86 9.89 -5.99 22.65
CA LYS A 86 9.09 -6.36 23.83
C LYS A 86 8.89 -5.19 24.80
N THR A 87 9.92 -4.36 24.98
CA THR A 87 9.92 -3.24 25.92
C THR A 87 10.41 -1.96 25.24
N LYS A 88 10.16 -0.81 25.86
CA LYS A 88 10.53 0.49 25.30
C LYS A 88 12.04 0.68 25.25
N GLU A 89 12.74 0.19 26.27
CA GLU A 89 14.19 0.28 26.41
C GLU A 89 14.89 -0.46 25.26
N ILE A 90 14.40 -1.66 24.89
CA ILE A 90 14.90 -2.40 23.74
C ILE A 90 14.60 -1.64 22.43
N ALA A 91 13.45 -0.97 22.34
CA ALA A 91 13.12 -0.18 21.15
C ALA A 91 14.03 1.05 20.99
N GLU A 92 14.39 1.71 22.09
CA GLU A 92 15.34 2.83 22.13
C GLU A 92 16.75 2.33 21.76
N GLU A 93 17.20 1.20 22.33
CA GLU A 93 18.47 0.56 21.96
C GLU A 93 18.52 0.20 20.46
N LEU A 94 17.43 -0.37 19.92
CA LEU A 94 17.31 -0.70 18.51
C LEU A 94 17.38 0.54 17.62
N LYS A 95 16.79 1.67 18.06
CA LYS A 95 16.87 2.94 17.34
C LYS A 95 18.33 3.40 17.22
N ASP A 96 19.11 3.30 18.28
CA ASP A 96 20.52 3.70 18.29
C ASP A 96 21.37 2.80 17.39
N ILE A 97 21.18 1.48 17.47
CA ILE A 97 21.86 0.51 16.60
C ILE A 97 21.57 0.79 15.12
N VAL A 98 20.30 1.01 14.78
CA VAL A 98 19.89 1.31 13.40
C VAL A 98 20.48 2.63 12.95
N SER A 99 20.50 3.65 13.82
CA SER A 99 21.10 4.95 13.54
C SER A 99 22.59 4.83 13.22
N GLN A 100 23.34 4.07 14.02
CA GLN A 100 24.77 3.85 13.79
C GLN A 100 25.03 3.06 12.50
N PHE A 101 24.24 2.00 12.25
CA PHE A 101 24.32 1.20 11.02
C PHE A 101 24.08 2.03 9.76
N LEU A 102 23.12 2.94 9.80
CA LEU A 102 22.80 3.85 8.69
C LEU A 102 23.87 4.94 8.54
N LYS A 103 24.41 5.46 9.65
CA LYS A 103 25.46 6.49 9.63
C LYS A 103 26.73 6.01 8.93
N GLU A 104 27.15 4.76 9.17
CA GLU A 104 28.26 4.13 8.44
C GLU A 104 28.05 4.07 6.92
N ARG A 105 26.78 4.08 6.49
CA ARG A 105 26.37 4.02 5.08
C ARG A 105 26.00 5.40 4.50
N GLY A 106 26.24 6.47 5.26
CA GLY A 106 25.91 7.84 4.86
C GLY A 106 24.42 8.15 4.85
N LEU A 107 23.61 7.37 5.58
CA LEU A 107 22.17 7.58 5.72
C LEU A 107 21.83 8.04 7.14
N THR A 108 20.80 8.88 7.26
CA THR A 108 20.28 9.32 8.55
C THR A 108 18.80 8.95 8.67
N LEU A 109 18.36 8.62 9.89
CA LEU A 109 16.95 8.43 10.16
C LEU A 109 16.24 9.78 10.13
N SER A 110 15.08 9.82 9.47
CA SER A 110 14.22 10.99 9.56
C SER A 110 13.53 10.98 10.92
N GLU A 111 13.88 11.93 11.79
CA GLU A 111 13.34 12.02 13.15
C GLU A 111 11.81 12.21 13.14
N GLU A 112 11.29 12.97 12.18
CA GLU A 112 9.85 13.20 12.00
C GLU A 112 9.07 11.92 11.67
N LYS A 113 9.71 10.97 10.97
CA LYS A 113 9.08 9.70 10.57
C LYS A 113 9.30 8.59 11.60
N THR A 114 10.38 8.68 12.38
CA THR A 114 10.79 7.64 13.32
C THR A 114 10.06 7.80 14.64
N MET A 115 9.11 6.90 14.91
CA MET A 115 8.28 6.97 16.10
C MET A 115 8.30 5.62 16.85
N ILE A 116 8.50 5.67 18.16
CA ILE A 116 8.34 4.50 19.05
C ILE A 116 6.93 4.56 19.62
N THR A 117 6.10 3.58 19.29
CA THR A 117 4.70 3.50 19.73
C THR A 117 4.34 2.14 20.30
N HIS A 118 3.39 2.11 21.22
CA HIS A 118 2.80 0.85 21.67
C HIS A 118 1.75 0.33 20.67
N ILE A 119 1.61 -0.99 20.55
CA ILE A 119 0.68 -1.62 19.59
C ILE A 119 -0.80 -1.33 19.91
N ASP A 120 -1.11 -0.99 21.16
CA ASP A 120 -2.47 -0.65 21.60
C ASP A 120 -2.89 0.78 21.19
N ASP A 121 -1.92 1.70 21.05
CA ASP A 121 -2.13 3.03 20.46
C ASP A 121 -2.23 2.93 18.94
N GLY A 122 -1.40 2.04 18.38
CA GLY A 122 -1.34 1.70 16.98
C GLY A 122 -0.43 2.62 16.17
N PHE A 123 -0.10 2.20 14.97
CA PHE A 123 0.78 2.93 14.05
C PHE A 123 0.33 2.74 12.60
N ASP A 124 0.74 3.68 11.74
CA ASP A 124 0.48 3.63 10.31
C ASP A 124 1.70 3.10 9.55
N PHE A 125 1.48 2.15 8.63
CA PHE A 125 2.51 1.61 7.76
C PHE A 125 1.90 1.18 6.42
N LEU A 126 2.51 1.58 5.30
CA LEU A 126 2.04 1.30 3.93
C LEU A 126 0.53 1.61 3.72
N GLY A 127 0.05 2.71 4.32
CA GLY A 127 -1.36 3.11 4.20
C GLY A 127 -2.34 2.25 5.01
N TRP A 128 -1.86 1.41 5.94
CA TRP A 128 -2.67 0.68 6.90
C TRP A 128 -2.35 1.10 8.34
N THR A 129 -3.37 1.19 9.17
CA THR A 129 -3.25 1.35 10.62
C THR A 129 -3.27 -0.02 11.27
N PHE A 130 -2.21 -0.33 12.02
CA PHE A 130 -2.08 -1.53 12.84
C PHE A 130 -2.39 -1.16 14.28
N ARG A 131 -3.43 -1.74 14.86
CA ARG A 131 -3.78 -1.49 16.26
C ARG A 131 -4.35 -2.72 16.93
N LYS A 132 -3.91 -2.99 18.16
CA LYS A 132 -4.42 -4.07 18.98
C LYS A 132 -5.59 -3.57 19.84
N PHE A 133 -6.70 -4.29 19.79
CA PHE A 133 -7.91 -4.02 20.54
C PHE A 133 -8.27 -5.27 21.34
N LYS A 134 -8.31 -5.16 22.68
CA LYS A 134 -8.71 -6.27 23.58
C LYS A 134 -8.02 -7.60 23.21
N GLY A 135 -6.72 -7.58 22.99
CA GLY A 135 -5.94 -8.77 22.63
C GLY A 135 -5.89 -9.11 21.13
N LYS A 136 -6.76 -8.53 20.29
CA LYS A 136 -6.84 -8.83 18.85
C LYS A 136 -6.20 -7.73 18.00
N LEU A 137 -5.25 -8.09 17.14
CA LEU A 137 -4.67 -7.16 16.16
C LEU A 137 -5.67 -6.92 15.03
N ILE A 138 -6.03 -5.66 14.81
CA ILE A 138 -6.89 -5.23 13.72
C ILE A 138 -6.09 -4.33 12.80
N VAL A 139 -6.05 -4.70 11.51
CA VAL A 139 -5.42 -3.90 10.45
C VAL A 139 -6.53 -3.26 9.64
N LYS A 140 -6.52 -1.93 9.54
CA LYS A 140 -7.50 -1.13 8.79
C LYS A 140 -6.79 -0.20 7.81
N PRO A 141 -7.43 0.26 6.72
CA PRO A 141 -6.90 1.35 5.92
C PRO A 141 -6.68 2.59 6.79
N SER A 142 -5.55 3.28 6.62
CA SER A 142 -5.24 4.48 7.40
C SER A 142 -6.19 5.63 7.06
N LYS A 143 -6.39 6.53 8.03
CA LYS A 143 -7.25 7.71 7.82
C LYS A 143 -6.74 8.54 6.66
N ASP A 144 -5.44 8.67 6.50
CA ASP A 144 -4.84 9.48 5.45
C ASP A 144 -4.91 8.82 4.07
N SER A 145 -4.83 7.48 3.98
CA SER A 145 -5.12 6.76 2.74
C SER A 145 -6.57 7.01 2.28
N ILE A 146 -7.53 6.92 3.22
CA ILE A 146 -8.95 7.18 2.94
C ILE A 146 -9.16 8.63 2.48
N LYS A 147 -8.60 9.61 3.20
CA LYS A 147 -8.67 11.04 2.81
C LYS A 147 -8.07 11.28 1.43
N THR A 148 -6.93 10.65 1.13
CA THR A 148 -6.25 10.79 -0.17
C THR A 148 -7.13 10.27 -1.30
N LEU A 149 -7.79 9.13 -1.12
CA LEU A 149 -8.76 8.63 -2.09
C LEU A 149 -9.92 9.60 -2.27
N ILE A 150 -10.54 10.05 -1.18
CA ILE A 150 -11.68 10.98 -1.22
C ILE A 150 -11.28 12.27 -1.94
N ARG A 151 -10.09 12.82 -1.67
CA ARG A 151 -9.57 14.01 -2.37
C ARG A 151 -9.41 13.77 -3.87
N LYS A 152 -8.86 12.61 -4.27
CA LYS A 152 -8.74 12.23 -5.69
C LYS A 152 -10.12 12.14 -6.36
N CYS A 153 -11.08 11.46 -5.73
CA CYS A 153 -12.43 11.34 -6.25
C CYS A 153 -13.16 12.70 -6.29
N ALA A 154 -13.02 13.53 -5.25
CA ALA A 154 -13.59 14.87 -5.21
C ALA A 154 -13.01 15.77 -6.31
N ALA A 155 -11.70 15.68 -6.59
CA ALA A 155 -11.09 16.41 -7.71
C ALA A 155 -11.63 15.93 -9.07
N ILE A 156 -11.85 14.62 -9.23
CA ILE A 156 -12.46 14.06 -10.45
C ILE A 156 -13.90 14.58 -10.60
N ILE A 157 -14.72 14.50 -9.56
CA ILE A 157 -16.15 14.87 -9.60
C ILE A 157 -16.33 16.38 -9.73
N LEU A 158 -15.69 17.16 -8.86
CA LEU A 158 -15.98 18.59 -8.68
C LEU A 158 -15.11 19.51 -9.52
N LYS A 159 -13.94 19.08 -10.02
CA LYS A 159 -13.10 19.91 -10.90
C LYS A 159 -13.20 19.44 -12.35
N LYS A 160 -12.71 18.23 -12.63
CA LYS A 160 -12.61 17.70 -14.00
C LYS A 160 -13.96 17.25 -14.58
N GLY A 161 -14.88 16.84 -13.72
CA GLY A 161 -16.20 16.31 -14.09
C GLY A 161 -17.28 17.37 -14.31
N LYS A 162 -17.01 18.67 -14.08
CA LYS A 162 -18.02 19.74 -14.22
C LYS A 162 -18.66 19.76 -15.62
N ALA A 163 -17.88 19.54 -16.67
CA ALA A 163 -18.33 19.50 -18.06
C ALA A 163 -18.38 18.10 -18.70
N GLY A 164 -17.89 17.05 -18.02
CA GLY A 164 -17.78 15.70 -18.60
C GLY A 164 -19.09 14.88 -18.66
N ASN A 165 -19.19 13.94 -19.59
CA ASN A 165 -20.28 12.98 -19.65
C ASN A 165 -20.31 12.07 -18.40
N GLN A 166 -21.50 11.63 -17.98
CA GLN A 166 -21.69 10.71 -16.86
C GLN A 166 -20.89 9.41 -17.05
N SER A 167 -20.86 8.84 -18.25
CA SER A 167 -20.09 7.61 -18.55
C SER A 167 -18.60 7.79 -18.28
N GLU A 168 -18.02 8.91 -18.73
CA GLU A 168 -16.61 9.22 -18.52
C GLU A 168 -16.29 9.47 -17.04
N LEU A 169 -17.21 10.12 -16.32
CA LEU A 169 -17.09 10.30 -14.87
C LEU A 169 -17.07 8.95 -14.15
N ILE A 170 -17.98 8.03 -14.50
CA ILE A 170 -18.04 6.69 -13.93
C ILE A 170 -16.75 5.93 -14.24
N ARG A 171 -16.27 5.98 -15.48
CA ARG A 171 -15.04 5.28 -15.90
C ARG A 171 -13.82 5.73 -15.07
N ARG A 172 -13.60 7.05 -14.95
CA ARG A 172 -12.48 7.59 -14.16
C ARG A 172 -12.58 7.26 -12.68
N LEU A 173 -13.78 7.35 -12.10
CA LEU A 173 -14.01 6.99 -10.70
C LEU A 173 -13.76 5.51 -10.46
N ASN A 174 -14.27 4.64 -11.34
CA ASN A 174 -14.07 3.20 -11.25
C ASN A 174 -12.59 2.82 -11.31
N GLN A 175 -11.79 3.44 -12.17
CA GLN A 175 -10.34 3.17 -12.23
C GLN A 175 -9.66 3.42 -10.88
N VAL A 176 -9.91 4.58 -10.28
CA VAL A 176 -9.29 4.96 -9.00
C VAL A 176 -9.83 4.11 -7.85
N VAL A 177 -11.15 3.94 -7.76
CA VAL A 177 -11.80 3.15 -6.71
C VAL A 177 -11.37 1.70 -6.80
N ARG A 178 -11.34 1.10 -7.99
CA ARG A 178 -10.94 -0.31 -8.20
C ARG A 178 -9.50 -0.56 -7.76
N GLY A 179 -8.57 0.33 -8.11
CA GLY A 179 -7.18 0.21 -7.66
C GLY A 179 -7.07 0.22 -6.14
N TRP A 180 -7.74 1.19 -5.50
CA TRP A 180 -7.71 1.36 -4.05
C TRP A 180 -8.41 0.20 -3.31
N THR A 181 -9.59 -0.23 -3.78
CA THR A 181 -10.31 -1.36 -3.16
C THR A 181 -9.51 -2.63 -3.30
N ASN A 182 -8.88 -2.88 -4.45
CA ASN A 182 -8.03 -4.05 -4.63
C ASN A 182 -6.82 -4.06 -3.70
N TYR A 183 -6.24 -2.90 -3.39
CA TYR A 183 -5.14 -2.82 -2.43
C TYR A 183 -5.61 -3.09 -0.99
N HIS A 184 -6.76 -2.55 -0.60
CA HIS A 184 -7.26 -2.63 0.78
C HIS A 184 -8.23 -3.79 1.07
N ARG A 185 -8.69 -4.55 0.07
CA ARG A 185 -9.69 -5.64 0.27
C ARG A 185 -9.19 -6.80 1.14
N HIS A 186 -7.90 -6.83 1.45
CA HIS A 186 -7.27 -7.88 2.25
C HIS A 186 -7.23 -7.58 3.75
N VAL A 187 -7.49 -6.32 4.12
CA VAL A 187 -7.55 -5.86 5.51
C VAL A 187 -8.99 -5.66 5.98
N VAL A 188 -9.20 -5.26 7.24
CA VAL A 188 -10.53 -4.99 7.79
C VAL A 188 -11.04 -3.65 7.25
N ALA A 189 -11.54 -3.65 6.01
CA ALA A 189 -11.86 -2.43 5.25
C ALA A 189 -13.37 -2.16 5.07
N SER A 190 -14.28 -3.01 5.56
CA SER A 190 -15.73 -2.88 5.34
C SER A 190 -16.31 -1.54 5.79
N GLN A 191 -15.88 -1.06 6.95
CA GLN A 191 -16.27 0.25 7.49
C GLN A 191 -15.73 1.40 6.61
N ALA A 192 -14.47 1.31 6.18
CA ALA A 192 -13.85 2.30 5.29
C ALA A 192 -14.56 2.33 3.92
N PHE A 193 -14.89 1.17 3.36
CA PHE A 193 -15.63 1.02 2.11
C PHE A 193 -17.01 1.66 2.20
N SER A 194 -17.73 1.42 3.30
CA SER A 194 -19.03 2.04 3.55
C SER A 194 -18.94 3.56 3.67
N TYR A 195 -17.95 4.05 4.40
CA TYR A 195 -17.69 5.49 4.56
C TYR A 195 -17.41 6.16 3.21
N ILE A 196 -16.46 5.62 2.43
CA ILE A 196 -16.10 6.14 1.11
C ILE A 196 -17.33 6.12 0.19
N ASN A 197 -18.10 5.04 0.17
CA ASN A 197 -19.29 4.94 -0.67
C ASN A 197 -20.31 6.05 -0.35
N ASN A 198 -20.50 6.36 0.94
CA ASN A 198 -21.40 7.45 1.38
C ASN A 198 -20.87 8.81 0.95
N THR A 199 -19.58 9.05 1.14
CA THR A 199 -18.95 10.31 0.73
C THR A 199 -19.05 10.51 -0.77
N LEU A 200 -18.79 9.46 -1.57
CA LEU A 200 -18.94 9.50 -3.03
C LEU A 200 -20.38 9.78 -3.43
N TYR A 201 -21.36 9.15 -2.79
CA TYR A 201 -22.78 9.42 -3.04
C TYR A 201 -23.12 10.90 -2.83
N LEU A 202 -22.69 11.49 -1.71
CA LEU A 202 -22.93 12.92 -1.43
C LEU A 202 -22.22 13.84 -2.43
N LEU A 203 -20.99 13.50 -2.85
CA LEU A 203 -20.25 14.26 -3.86
C LEU A 203 -20.95 14.20 -5.23
N LEU A 204 -21.49 13.04 -5.61
CA LEU A 204 -22.23 12.85 -6.86
C LEU A 204 -23.57 13.56 -6.83
N GLN A 205 -24.26 13.60 -5.70
CA GLN A 205 -25.46 14.43 -5.54
C GLN A 205 -25.17 15.92 -5.72
N ARG A 206 -24.04 16.42 -5.20
CA ARG A 206 -23.59 17.81 -5.44
C ARG A 206 -23.31 18.07 -6.91
N TRP A 207 -22.64 17.14 -7.59
CA TRP A 207 -22.41 17.20 -9.03
C TRP A 207 -23.72 17.25 -9.83
N ALA A 208 -24.68 16.38 -9.49
CA ALA A 208 -25.99 16.36 -10.13
C ALA A 208 -26.78 17.66 -9.87
N LYS A 209 -26.69 18.23 -8.67
CA LYS A 209 -27.30 19.52 -8.32
C LYS A 209 -26.70 20.66 -9.14
N HIS A 210 -25.39 20.66 -9.35
CA HIS A 210 -24.72 21.66 -10.17
C HIS A 210 -25.12 21.55 -11.65
N ARG A 211 -25.28 20.34 -12.19
CA ARG A 211 -25.77 20.08 -13.55
C ARG A 211 -27.21 20.54 -13.79
N HIS A 212 -28.05 20.38 -12.77
CA HIS A 212 -29.47 20.66 -12.87
C HIS A 212 -29.95 21.43 -11.63
N PRO A 213 -29.62 22.74 -11.53
CA PRO A 213 -29.92 23.55 -10.35
C PRO A 213 -31.44 23.65 -10.12
N ASN A 214 -32.21 23.80 -11.19
CA ASN A 214 -33.67 24.04 -11.16
C ASN A 214 -34.51 22.76 -11.06
N LYS A 215 -33.88 21.58 -10.95
CA LYS A 215 -34.60 20.30 -10.84
C LYS A 215 -34.63 19.83 -9.39
N SER A 216 -35.72 19.17 -9.01
CA SER A 216 -35.89 18.60 -7.67
C SER A 216 -34.89 17.49 -7.39
N ASN A 217 -34.67 17.18 -6.11
CA ASN A 217 -33.81 16.07 -5.70
C ASN A 217 -34.30 14.74 -6.28
N TRP A 218 -35.61 14.51 -6.26
CA TRP A 218 -36.21 13.28 -6.78
C TRP A 218 -35.97 13.10 -8.28
N TRP A 219 -36.12 14.18 -9.06
CA TRP A 219 -35.83 14.14 -10.49
C TRP A 219 -34.35 13.81 -10.77
N ARG A 220 -33.42 14.42 -10.03
CA ARG A 220 -31.97 14.13 -10.18
C ARG A 220 -31.63 12.70 -9.80
N LEU A 221 -32.28 12.17 -8.76
CA LEU A 221 -32.13 10.79 -8.34
C LEU A 221 -32.57 9.83 -9.44
N ASN A 222 -33.79 9.98 -9.96
CA ASN A 222 -34.31 9.10 -11.01
C ASN A 222 -33.56 9.23 -12.33
N LYS A 223 -32.95 10.39 -12.62
CA LYS A 223 -32.16 10.60 -13.84
C LYS A 223 -30.83 9.86 -13.83
N TYR A 224 -30.17 9.74 -12.68
CA TYR A 224 -28.76 9.30 -12.61
C TYR A 224 -28.55 8.03 -11.77
N TRP A 225 -29.50 7.69 -10.89
CA TRP A 225 -29.46 6.50 -10.05
C TRP A 225 -30.54 5.54 -10.50
N HIS A 226 -30.11 4.37 -10.97
CA HIS A 226 -31.01 3.34 -11.47
C HIS A 226 -30.87 2.04 -10.67
N GLU A 227 -31.78 1.11 -10.95
CA GLU A 227 -31.74 -0.25 -10.44
C GLU A 227 -31.25 -1.21 -11.54
N LYS A 228 -30.31 -2.10 -11.21
CA LYS A 228 -29.85 -3.16 -12.12
C LYS A 228 -29.69 -4.47 -11.34
N ASN A 229 -30.30 -5.56 -11.79
CA ASN A 229 -30.21 -6.89 -11.17
C ASN A 229 -30.57 -6.91 -9.66
N GLY A 230 -31.68 -6.26 -9.28
CA GLY A 230 -32.12 -6.12 -7.87
C GLY A 230 -31.25 -5.18 -7.03
N LYS A 231 -30.36 -4.41 -7.66
CA LYS A 231 -29.43 -3.49 -7.00
C LYS A 231 -29.93 -2.06 -7.17
N ARG A 232 -30.65 -1.56 -6.18
CA ARG A 232 -31.16 -0.18 -6.15
C ARG A 232 -30.07 0.86 -5.92
N TRP A 233 -30.34 2.09 -6.36
CA TRP A 233 -29.54 3.28 -6.10
C TRP A 233 -28.09 3.19 -6.61
N LEU A 234 -27.90 2.66 -7.82
CA LEU A 234 -26.60 2.64 -8.48
C LEU A 234 -26.46 3.86 -9.39
N PHE A 235 -25.39 4.64 -9.18
CA PHE A 235 -25.04 5.71 -10.11
C PHE A 235 -24.54 5.09 -11.42
N MET A 236 -25.35 5.15 -12.46
CA MET A 236 -25.09 4.41 -13.69
C MET A 236 -25.70 5.05 -14.94
N THR A 237 -25.16 4.61 -16.07
CA THR A 237 -25.67 4.80 -17.44
C THR A 237 -25.98 3.41 -17.99
N ASP A 238 -26.51 3.31 -19.21
CA ASP A 238 -26.82 2.02 -19.84
C ASP A 238 -25.57 1.14 -19.97
N GLU A 239 -24.43 1.75 -20.28
CA GLU A 239 -23.15 1.06 -20.48
C GLU A 239 -22.36 0.85 -19.19
N ASN A 240 -22.29 1.88 -18.33
CA ASN A 240 -21.34 1.94 -17.21
C ASN A 240 -22.05 2.14 -15.87
N SER A 241 -21.58 1.42 -14.83
CA SER A 241 -22.08 1.58 -13.44
C SER A 241 -20.93 1.81 -12.46
N LEU A 242 -21.15 2.69 -11.48
CA LEU A 242 -20.16 2.94 -10.42
C LEU A 242 -20.05 1.74 -9.48
N ILE A 243 -18.83 1.35 -9.15
CA ILE A 243 -18.56 0.26 -8.19
C ILE A 243 -19.15 0.62 -6.82
N ASN A 244 -20.02 -0.24 -6.30
CA ASN A 244 -20.55 -0.11 -4.94
C ASN A 244 -19.59 -0.77 -3.94
N LEU A 245 -18.83 0.06 -3.21
CA LEU A 245 -17.79 -0.45 -2.30
C LEU A 245 -18.36 -1.26 -1.13
N ARG A 246 -19.60 -1.01 -0.71
CA ARG A 246 -20.24 -1.74 0.40
C ARG A 246 -20.41 -3.23 0.12
N ARG A 247 -20.39 -3.61 -1.15
CA ARG A 247 -20.64 -4.98 -1.62
C ARG A 247 -19.36 -5.76 -1.92
N ILE A 248 -18.21 -5.11 -1.83
CA ILE A 248 -16.91 -5.75 -2.07
C ILE A 248 -16.61 -6.68 -0.90
N LYS A 249 -16.44 -7.97 -1.21
CA LYS A 249 -16.06 -8.97 -0.21
C LYS A 249 -14.59 -8.79 0.18
N ILE A 250 -14.35 -8.81 1.50
CA ILE A 250 -13.00 -8.88 2.07
C ILE A 250 -12.44 -10.26 1.78
N ILE A 251 -11.26 -10.32 1.18
CA ILE A 251 -10.58 -11.58 0.84
C ILE A 251 -9.29 -11.66 1.63
N ARG A 252 -9.15 -12.65 2.52
CA ARG A 252 -7.87 -12.86 3.22
C ARG A 252 -6.88 -13.59 2.33
N HIS A 253 -5.62 -13.13 2.33
CA HIS A 253 -4.56 -13.88 1.67
C HIS A 253 -4.29 -15.19 2.41
N PRO A 254 -4.10 -16.30 1.69
CA PRO A 254 -3.54 -17.50 2.30
C PRO A 254 -2.14 -17.19 2.81
N LYS A 255 -1.74 -17.72 3.96
CA LYS A 255 -0.41 -17.47 4.53
C LYS A 255 0.69 -17.93 3.55
N LEU A 256 1.77 -17.15 3.46
CA LEU A 256 2.98 -17.52 2.74
C LEU A 256 3.93 -18.27 3.68
N GLN A 257 4.66 -19.25 3.17
CA GLN A 257 5.79 -19.83 3.89
C GLN A 257 6.97 -18.86 3.81
N ILE A 258 7.29 -18.19 4.92
CA ILE A 258 8.34 -17.16 4.99
C ILE A 258 9.73 -17.73 4.62
N SER A 259 9.96 -19.02 4.84
CA SER A 259 11.20 -19.71 4.48
C SER A 259 11.36 -19.97 2.97
N LYS A 260 10.35 -19.70 2.13
CA LYS A 260 10.38 -19.99 0.70
C LYS A 260 10.63 -18.71 -0.10
N ASN A 261 11.78 -18.66 -0.75
CA ASN A 261 12.14 -17.66 -1.75
C ASN A 261 11.56 -17.99 -3.15
N PRO A 262 10.94 -17.04 -3.88
CA PRO A 262 10.34 -17.26 -5.20
C PRO A 262 11.31 -17.65 -6.32
N PHE A 263 12.58 -17.25 -6.23
CA PHE A 263 13.61 -17.57 -7.21
C PHE A 263 14.20 -18.97 -7.00
N ILE A 264 14.26 -19.43 -5.74
CA ILE A 264 14.83 -20.73 -5.35
C ILE A 264 13.75 -21.81 -5.35
N HIS A 265 12.57 -21.53 -4.79
CA HIS A 265 11.50 -22.50 -4.57
C HIS A 265 10.34 -22.33 -5.56
N LYS A 266 10.65 -22.27 -6.85
CA LYS A 266 9.69 -22.01 -7.94
C LYS A 266 8.46 -22.91 -7.88
N GLU A 267 8.63 -24.19 -7.56
CA GLU A 267 7.53 -25.17 -7.51
C GLU A 267 6.44 -24.81 -6.47
N TYR A 268 6.85 -24.33 -5.29
CA TYR A 268 5.90 -23.87 -4.26
C TYR A 268 5.05 -22.70 -4.78
N PHE A 269 5.69 -21.72 -5.42
CA PHE A 269 5.00 -20.55 -5.95
C PHE A 269 4.11 -20.89 -7.15
N MET A 270 4.51 -21.86 -8.00
CA MET A 270 3.66 -22.35 -9.09
C MET A 270 2.41 -23.07 -8.57
N LYS A 271 2.55 -24.00 -7.62
CA LYS A 271 1.41 -24.68 -6.97
C LYS A 271 0.48 -23.68 -6.27
N ARG A 272 1.06 -22.69 -5.60
CA ARG A 272 0.31 -21.61 -4.96
C ARG A 272 -0.45 -20.76 -5.98
N LYS A 273 0.16 -20.39 -7.10
CA LYS A 273 -0.47 -19.63 -8.18
C LYS A 273 -1.66 -20.39 -8.76
N MET A 274 -1.53 -21.70 -9.00
CA MET A 274 -2.65 -22.54 -9.44
C MET A 274 -3.80 -22.56 -8.40
N LYS A 275 -3.47 -22.71 -7.11
CA LYS A 275 -4.45 -22.68 -6.02
C LYS A 275 -5.15 -21.32 -5.90
N LEU A 276 -4.43 -20.22 -6.14
CA LEU A 276 -5.03 -18.89 -6.16
C LEU A 276 -5.96 -18.76 -7.37
N LYS A 277 -5.53 -19.15 -8.57
CA LYS A 277 -6.38 -19.15 -9.77
C LYS A 277 -7.67 -19.96 -9.58
N SER A 278 -7.61 -21.15 -8.99
CA SER A 278 -8.82 -21.94 -8.72
C SER A 278 -9.75 -21.25 -7.72
N LEU A 279 -9.20 -20.58 -6.70
CA LEU A 279 -9.99 -19.75 -5.78
C LEU A 279 -10.59 -18.51 -6.44
N VAL A 280 -10.00 -17.96 -7.52
CA VAL A 280 -10.62 -16.88 -8.33
C VAL A 280 -11.81 -17.42 -9.09
N VAL A 281 -11.61 -18.54 -9.78
CA VAL A 281 -12.62 -19.17 -10.64
C VAL A 281 -13.82 -19.60 -9.80
N ALA A 282 -13.60 -20.20 -8.63
CA ALA A 282 -14.63 -20.54 -7.66
C ALA A 282 -15.39 -19.33 -7.08
N ARG A 283 -14.92 -18.10 -7.31
CA ARG A 283 -15.51 -16.84 -6.82
C ARG A 283 -16.13 -16.00 -7.93
N ASN A 284 -16.45 -16.58 -9.09
CA ASN A 284 -17.09 -15.93 -10.24
C ASN A 284 -16.27 -14.78 -10.86
N GLY A 285 -14.97 -15.00 -11.10
CA GLY A 285 -14.22 -14.22 -12.10
C GLY A 285 -13.74 -12.82 -11.68
N GLU A 286 -13.75 -12.45 -10.40
CA GLU A 286 -13.02 -11.25 -9.97
C GLU A 286 -11.50 -11.52 -10.00
N GLU A 287 -10.83 -11.17 -11.11
CA GLU A 287 -9.38 -11.32 -11.30
C GLU A 287 -8.57 -11.03 -10.02
N MET A 288 -7.89 -12.06 -9.51
CA MET A 288 -6.81 -11.90 -8.55
C MET A 288 -5.50 -11.73 -9.31
N LEU A 289 -4.96 -10.52 -9.31
CA LEU A 289 -3.54 -10.29 -9.54
C LEU A 289 -2.89 -10.08 -8.17
N GLU A 290 -1.84 -10.85 -7.88
CA GLU A 290 -1.02 -10.60 -6.68
C GLU A 290 -0.38 -9.19 -6.76
N PRO A 291 -0.09 -8.51 -5.63
CA PRO A 291 0.57 -7.20 -5.65
C PRO A 291 1.88 -7.17 -6.48
N TYR A 292 2.66 -8.26 -6.48
CA TYR A 292 3.88 -8.40 -7.30
C TYR A 292 3.59 -8.65 -8.80
N GLU A 293 2.41 -9.17 -9.15
CA GLU A 293 1.98 -9.35 -10.54
C GLU A 293 1.54 -8.02 -11.17
N ARG A 294 1.20 -7.00 -10.36
CA ARG A 294 0.95 -5.64 -10.87
C ARG A 294 2.21 -4.85 -11.14
N GLU A 295 3.23 -5.00 -10.29
CA GLU A 295 4.53 -4.35 -10.51
C GLU A 295 5.21 -4.88 -11.79
N THR A 296 5.08 -6.17 -12.08
CA THR A 296 5.63 -6.77 -13.32
C THR A 296 4.86 -6.37 -14.59
N LEU A 297 3.56 -6.05 -14.50
CA LEU A 297 2.77 -5.54 -15.64
C LEU A 297 3.01 -4.05 -15.93
N THR A 298 3.53 -3.27 -14.98
CA THR A 298 3.86 -1.84 -15.20
C THR A 298 5.27 -1.59 -15.73
N TYR A 299 6.17 -2.59 -15.69
CA TYR A 299 7.53 -2.50 -16.26
C TYR A 299 7.71 -3.30 -17.56
N GLY A 300 6.61 -3.80 -18.11
CA GLY A 300 6.57 -4.46 -19.43
C GLY A 300 5.52 -3.80 -20.31
N SER A 301 5.79 -2.57 -20.74
CA SER A 301 5.13 -1.88 -21.87
C SER A 301 6.14 -0.91 -22.48
#